data_AF-A0A2J5Q3X8-F1
#
_entry.id   AF-A0A2J5Q3X8-F1
#
_cell.length_a   1.000
_cell.length_b   1.000
_cell.length_c   1.000
_cell.angle_alpha   90.00
_cell.angle_beta   90.00
_cell.angle_gamma   90.00
#
_symmetry.space_group_name_H-M   'P 1'
#
loop_
_entity.id
_entity.type
_entity.pdbx_description
1 polymer ?
#
loop_
_entity_poly.entity_id
_entity_poly.type
_entity_poly.pdbx_seq_one_letter_code
_entity_poly.pdbx_strand_id
1 'polypeptide(L)'
;GHGTAPGALTAVDREEWIATTRLAVREATRLVGDDAPLHVVGYSNGGALALKYALDSLEDKSLRRPQQVILLSPMIGVTAFARFAGLAGLPSVFPAFARAAWLNVVPEFNPYKYNSFPVKAARQSWLLSQALQQQIVQEAQRQRLSELAPVLTFQSVMDSTVSTRAVVDSLYRYLPDNGSELVIFDINQAANLRALFRPSLYSAVNTLLPPAPRPYGTTVITNAAPDTYETVARTTLAGTRSETVTPLHIAWPQDMYSLSHVAVPFPLTDSLYGREPAEKNRYGISIGTISLRGETSTLSVGLDTLMRVTSNPFFPWMMARINHHIACSEQADIAACLRSQAAASE
;
A
#
# COMPACT_ATOMS: atom_id res chain seq x y z
N GLY A 1 -21.01 -4.78 1.92
CA GLY A 1 -19.74 -5.40 2.34
C GLY A 1 -18.94 -4.54 3.30
N HIS A 2 -18.56 -3.32 2.88
CA HIS A 2 -17.81 -2.36 3.71
C HIS A 2 -18.72 -1.24 4.22
N GLY A 3 -18.31 -0.50 5.26
CA GLY A 3 -19.03 0.70 5.76
C GLY A 3 -20.37 0.46 6.47
N THR A 4 -20.70 -0.80 6.77
CA THR A 4 -21.89 -1.25 7.51
C THR A 4 -21.48 -1.99 8.80
N ALA A 5 -21.56 -3.32 8.86
CA ALA A 5 -21.06 -4.15 9.96
C ALA A 5 -20.07 -5.24 9.48
N PRO A 6 -19.16 -5.74 10.34
CA PRO A 6 -18.20 -6.80 9.97
C PRO A 6 -18.87 -8.03 9.34
N GLY A 7 -20.08 -8.37 9.78
CA GLY A 7 -20.86 -9.49 9.26
C GLY A 7 -21.18 -9.37 7.77
N ALA A 8 -21.27 -8.16 7.21
CA ALA A 8 -21.53 -7.97 5.79
C ALA A 8 -20.39 -8.50 4.89
N LEU A 9 -19.18 -8.67 5.42
CA LEU A 9 -18.05 -9.26 4.70
C LEU A 9 -18.14 -10.79 4.56
N THR A 10 -19.04 -11.46 5.29
CA THR A 10 -19.26 -12.93 5.13
C THR A 10 -20.11 -13.26 3.91
N ALA A 11 -20.76 -12.26 3.29
CA ALA A 11 -21.63 -12.45 2.15
C ALA A 11 -21.05 -11.92 0.84
N VAL A 12 -20.05 -11.02 0.89
CA VAL A 12 -19.56 -10.32 -0.31
C VAL A 12 -18.47 -11.10 -1.05
N ASP A 13 -18.53 -11.04 -2.38
CA ASP A 13 -17.52 -11.59 -3.30
C ASP A 13 -16.70 -10.48 -3.98
N ARG A 14 -15.50 -10.82 -4.48
CA ARG A 14 -14.59 -9.85 -5.11
C ARG A 14 -15.19 -9.21 -6.36
N GLU A 15 -16.10 -9.89 -7.05
CA GLU A 15 -16.81 -9.39 -8.22
C GLU A 15 -17.67 -8.17 -7.86
N GLU A 16 -18.26 -8.14 -6.67
CA GLU A 16 -18.99 -6.97 -6.18
C GLU A 16 -18.04 -5.81 -5.84
N TRP A 17 -16.84 -6.09 -5.35
CA TRP A 17 -15.81 -5.05 -5.14
C TRP A 17 -15.38 -4.44 -6.48
N ILE A 18 -15.12 -5.27 -7.49
CA ILE A 18 -14.77 -4.83 -8.85
C ILE A 18 -15.91 -3.99 -9.46
N ALA A 19 -17.16 -4.46 -9.34
CA ALA A 19 -18.33 -3.72 -9.81
C ALA A 19 -18.48 -2.36 -9.12
N THR A 20 -18.22 -2.31 -7.80
CA THR A 20 -18.24 -1.06 -7.02
C THR A 20 -17.15 -0.09 -7.48
N THR A 21 -15.93 -0.59 -7.76
CA THR A 21 -14.85 0.24 -8.31
C THR A 21 -15.23 0.83 -9.67
N ARG A 22 -15.79 0.02 -10.58
CA ARG A 22 -16.26 0.49 -11.89
C ARG A 22 -17.40 1.51 -11.77
N LEU A 23 -18.33 1.28 -10.85
CA LEU A 23 -19.41 2.23 -10.53
C LEU A 23 -18.83 3.57 -10.07
N ALA A 24 -17.86 3.55 -9.15
CA ALA A 24 -17.25 4.77 -8.61
C ALA A 24 -16.53 5.58 -9.71
N VAL A 25 -15.76 4.93 -10.59
CA VAL A 25 -15.09 5.63 -11.70
C VAL A 25 -16.09 6.19 -12.71
N ARG A 26 -17.14 5.44 -13.03
CA ARG A 26 -18.22 5.92 -13.92
C ARG A 26 -18.92 7.14 -13.33
N GLU A 27 -19.24 7.11 -12.04
CA GLU A 27 -19.93 8.22 -11.38
C GLU A 27 -19.03 9.46 -11.25
N ALA A 28 -17.75 9.27 -10.91
CA ALA A 28 -16.77 10.36 -10.89
C ALA A 28 -16.63 11.00 -12.28
N THR A 29 -16.56 10.19 -13.34
CA THR A 29 -16.53 10.67 -14.73
C THR A 29 -17.80 11.43 -15.09
N ARG A 30 -18.97 10.92 -14.71
CA ARG A 30 -20.27 11.59 -14.95
C ARG A 30 -20.37 12.95 -14.27
N LEU A 31 -19.82 13.10 -13.06
CA LEU A 31 -19.88 14.33 -12.28
C LEU A 31 -18.94 15.43 -12.81
N VAL A 32 -17.76 15.05 -13.31
CA VAL A 32 -16.73 16.01 -13.72
C VAL A 32 -16.73 16.25 -15.24
N GLY A 33 -17.16 15.28 -16.03
CA GLY A 33 -17.05 15.28 -17.48
C GLY A 33 -15.80 14.55 -18.00
N ASP A 34 -15.77 14.33 -19.32
CA ASP A 34 -14.74 13.52 -19.98
C ASP A 34 -13.40 14.27 -20.20
N ASP A 35 -13.40 15.59 -19.99
CA ASP A 35 -12.22 16.45 -20.23
C ASP A 35 -11.23 16.47 -19.06
N ALA A 36 -11.66 16.12 -17.84
CA ALA A 36 -10.79 16.13 -16.66
C ALA A 36 -9.96 14.84 -16.54
N PRO A 37 -8.67 14.89 -16.16
CA PRO A 37 -7.86 13.68 -16.06
C PRO A 37 -8.39 12.69 -14.99
N LEU A 38 -8.32 11.40 -15.28
CA LEU A 38 -8.68 10.31 -14.38
C LEU A 38 -7.42 9.76 -13.69
N HIS A 39 -7.32 9.98 -12.39
CA HIS A 39 -6.31 9.36 -11.54
C HIS A 39 -6.96 8.37 -10.58
N VAL A 40 -6.36 7.20 -10.42
CA VAL A 40 -6.88 6.18 -9.50
C VAL A 40 -5.88 5.94 -8.39
N VAL A 41 -6.31 6.15 -7.16
CA VAL A 41 -5.53 5.93 -5.95
C VAL A 41 -6.13 4.75 -5.18
N GLY A 42 -5.30 3.81 -4.76
CA GLY A 42 -5.76 2.63 -4.03
C GLY A 42 -4.84 2.24 -2.90
N TYR A 43 -5.41 2.06 -1.71
CA TYR A 43 -4.72 1.52 -0.53
C TYR A 43 -5.06 0.05 -0.32
N SER A 44 -4.06 -0.81 -0.08
CA SER A 44 -4.27 -2.22 0.27
C SER A 44 -5.11 -2.99 -0.76
N ASN A 45 -6.24 -3.59 -0.36
CA ASN A 45 -7.23 -4.18 -1.25
C ASN A 45 -7.75 -3.19 -2.31
N GLY A 46 -7.90 -1.91 -1.94
CA GLY A 46 -8.21 -0.84 -2.89
C GLY A 46 -7.11 -0.62 -3.93
N GLY A 47 -5.84 -0.86 -3.57
CA GLY A 47 -4.72 -0.85 -4.52
C GLY A 47 -4.80 -1.99 -5.53
N ALA A 48 -5.20 -3.19 -5.09
CA ALA A 48 -5.46 -4.31 -5.99
C ALA A 48 -6.64 -4.01 -6.94
N LEU A 49 -7.71 -3.41 -6.43
CA LEU A 49 -8.87 -3.00 -7.24
C LEU A 49 -8.54 -1.88 -8.22
N ALA A 50 -7.72 -0.91 -7.81
CA ALA A 50 -7.25 0.19 -8.67
C ALA A 50 -6.44 -0.36 -9.85
N LEU A 51 -5.48 -1.24 -9.58
CA LEU A 51 -4.70 -1.87 -10.65
C LEU A 51 -5.56 -2.80 -11.51
N LYS A 52 -6.49 -3.55 -10.91
CA LYS A 52 -7.44 -4.39 -11.66
C LYS A 52 -8.29 -3.56 -12.61
N TYR A 53 -8.80 -2.41 -12.18
CA TYR A 53 -9.55 -1.49 -13.02
C TYR A 53 -8.68 -0.97 -14.18
N ALA A 54 -7.44 -0.55 -13.90
CA ALA A 54 -6.52 -0.07 -14.92
C ALA A 54 -6.23 -1.14 -15.99
N LEU A 55 -5.96 -2.39 -15.58
CA LEU A 55 -5.74 -3.51 -16.50
C LEU A 55 -7.02 -3.85 -17.29
N ASP A 56 -8.19 -3.84 -16.66
CA ASP A 56 -9.46 -4.08 -17.36
C ASP A 56 -9.74 -3.01 -18.42
N SER A 57 -9.37 -1.76 -18.17
CA SER A 57 -9.50 -0.66 -19.15
C SER A 57 -8.58 -0.79 -20.36
N LEU A 58 -7.61 -1.70 -20.32
CA LEU A 58 -6.85 -2.06 -21.52
C LEU A 58 -7.77 -2.83 -22.46
N GLU A 59 -8.45 -3.87 -21.99
CA GLU A 59 -9.33 -4.77 -22.76
C GLU A 59 -10.69 -4.15 -23.10
N ASP A 60 -11.35 -3.55 -22.11
CA ASP A 60 -12.71 -3.04 -22.22
C ASP A 60 -12.72 -1.55 -22.52
N LYS A 61 -13.01 -1.20 -23.77
CA LYS A 61 -13.08 0.20 -24.24
C LYS A 61 -14.22 1.01 -23.60
N SER A 62 -15.17 0.36 -22.93
CA SER A 62 -16.21 1.07 -22.15
C SER A 62 -15.67 1.62 -20.82
N LEU A 63 -14.52 1.13 -20.35
CA LEU A 63 -13.87 1.62 -19.16
C LEU A 63 -12.89 2.75 -19.52
N ARG A 64 -13.07 3.89 -18.86
CA ARG A 64 -12.18 5.03 -19.01
C ARG A 64 -10.79 4.68 -18.48
N ARG A 65 -9.76 4.90 -19.30
CA ARG A 65 -8.35 4.65 -18.94
C ARG A 65 -7.83 5.73 -17.98
N PRO A 66 -7.20 5.35 -16.86
CA PRO A 66 -6.54 6.32 -15.99
C PRO A 66 -5.25 6.85 -16.62
N GLN A 67 -4.85 8.07 -16.27
CA GLN A 67 -3.56 8.67 -16.63
C GLN A 67 -2.48 8.40 -15.56
N GLN A 68 -2.89 8.10 -14.33
CA GLN A 68 -2.00 7.72 -13.22
C GLN A 68 -2.64 6.65 -12.35
N VAL A 69 -1.83 5.70 -11.88
CA VAL A 69 -2.20 4.71 -10.88
C VAL A 69 -1.29 4.86 -9.66
N ILE A 70 -1.86 5.27 -8.53
CA ILE A 70 -1.12 5.46 -7.27
C ILE A 70 -1.51 4.36 -6.29
N LEU A 71 -0.53 3.60 -5.85
CA LEU A 71 -0.72 2.43 -5.00
C LEU A 71 -0.08 2.63 -3.63
N LEU A 72 -0.88 2.52 -2.57
CA LEU A 72 -0.43 2.64 -1.18
C LEU A 72 -0.48 1.24 -0.54
N SER A 73 0.67 0.62 -0.32
CA SER A 73 0.79 -0.78 0.13
C SER A 73 -0.16 -1.75 -0.58
N PRO A 74 -0.12 -1.86 -1.93
CA PRO A 74 -1.14 -2.59 -2.68
C PRO A 74 -1.11 -4.10 -2.40
N MET A 75 -2.30 -4.71 -2.37
CA MET A 75 -2.47 -6.15 -2.17
C MET A 75 -2.24 -6.94 -3.48
N ILE A 76 -1.04 -6.82 -4.06
CA ILE A 76 -0.63 -7.58 -5.25
C ILE A 76 -0.43 -9.06 -4.92
N GLY A 77 0.07 -9.35 -3.72
CA GLY A 77 0.14 -10.70 -3.17
C GLY A 77 -0.11 -10.68 -1.67
N VAL A 78 -0.83 -11.68 -1.19
CA VAL A 78 -1.04 -11.92 0.24
C VAL A 78 -0.06 -12.99 0.74
N THR A 79 0.25 -12.96 2.03
CA THR A 79 1.13 -13.97 2.64
C THR A 79 0.51 -15.37 2.58
N ALA A 80 1.35 -16.41 2.68
CA ALA A 80 0.91 -17.81 2.57
C ALA A 80 -0.17 -18.20 3.60
N PHE A 81 -0.33 -17.46 4.71
CA PHE A 81 -1.37 -17.72 5.70
C PHE A 81 -2.79 -17.47 5.15
N ALA A 82 -2.96 -16.46 4.29
CA ALA A 82 -4.25 -16.18 3.64
C ALA A 82 -4.70 -17.31 2.70
N ARG A 83 -3.76 -18.13 2.19
CA ARG A 83 -4.03 -19.32 1.37
C ARG A 83 -4.78 -20.40 2.15
N PHE A 84 -4.50 -20.55 3.45
CA PHE A 84 -5.08 -21.59 4.30
C PHE A 84 -6.35 -21.14 5.03
N ALA A 85 -6.61 -19.83 5.09
CA ALA A 85 -7.84 -19.28 5.64
C ALA A 85 -9.09 -19.93 5.04
N GLY A 86 -9.11 -20.16 3.72
CA GLY A 86 -10.28 -20.72 3.02
C GLY A 86 -10.72 -22.13 3.46
N LEU A 87 -9.81 -22.97 3.97
CA LEU A 87 -10.14 -24.30 4.49
C LEU A 87 -10.69 -24.23 5.93
N ALA A 88 -10.28 -23.23 6.70
CA ALA A 88 -10.74 -23.03 8.08
C ALA A 88 -12.22 -22.59 8.17
N GLY A 89 -12.78 -22.04 7.09
CA GLY A 89 -14.18 -21.58 7.03
C GLY A 89 -15.23 -22.63 6.67
N LEU A 90 -14.82 -23.82 6.20
CA LEU A 90 -15.74 -24.88 5.75
C LEU A 90 -16.76 -25.33 6.81
N PRO A 91 -16.43 -25.41 8.11
CA PRO A 91 -17.42 -25.77 9.14
C PRO A 91 -18.55 -24.75 9.32
N SER A 92 -18.35 -23.48 8.94
CA SER A 92 -19.28 -22.36 9.23
C SER A 92 -20.63 -22.40 8.53
N VAL A 93 -20.83 -23.32 7.59
CA VAL A 93 -22.11 -23.57 6.90
C VAL A 93 -23.18 -24.07 7.89
N PHE A 94 -22.77 -24.65 9.02
CA PHE A 94 -23.67 -25.03 10.09
C PHE A 94 -23.73 -23.93 11.17
N PRO A 95 -24.93 -23.52 11.64
CA PRO A 95 -25.09 -22.44 12.62
C PRO A 95 -24.27 -22.62 13.91
N ALA A 96 -24.08 -23.87 14.34
CA ALA A 96 -23.28 -24.22 15.52
C ALA A 96 -21.79 -23.84 15.39
N PHE A 97 -21.30 -23.64 14.17
CA PHE A 97 -19.90 -23.30 13.87
C PHE A 97 -19.76 -21.92 13.20
N ALA A 98 -20.71 -21.00 13.40
CA ALA A 98 -20.64 -19.64 12.85
C ALA A 98 -19.33 -18.90 13.23
N ARG A 99 -18.68 -19.26 14.35
CA ARG A 99 -17.35 -18.74 14.73
C ARG A 99 -16.24 -19.14 13.75
N ALA A 100 -16.36 -20.27 13.05
CA ALA A 100 -15.40 -20.70 12.03
C ALA A 100 -15.43 -19.82 10.77
N ALA A 101 -16.45 -18.97 10.59
CA ALA A 101 -16.50 -18.01 9.49
C ALA A 101 -15.49 -16.85 9.67
N TRP A 102 -14.81 -16.77 10.81
CA TRP A 102 -13.99 -15.64 11.21
C TRP A 102 -12.54 -16.07 11.44
N LEU A 103 -11.59 -15.30 10.92
CA LEU A 103 -10.17 -15.47 11.26
C LEU A 103 -9.87 -14.92 12.65
N ASN A 104 -10.56 -13.84 13.01
CA ASN A 104 -10.48 -13.18 14.29
C ASN A 104 -11.81 -12.46 14.57
N VAL A 105 -12.24 -12.51 15.83
CA VAL A 105 -13.36 -11.72 16.35
C VAL A 105 -12.83 -10.96 17.55
N VAL A 106 -12.82 -9.64 17.45
CA VAL A 106 -12.25 -8.74 18.47
C VAL A 106 -13.18 -7.53 18.66
N PRO A 107 -13.09 -6.81 19.80
CA PRO A 107 -13.83 -5.57 19.98
C PRO A 107 -13.60 -4.59 18.83
N GLU A 108 -14.67 -3.98 18.35
CA GLU A 108 -14.60 -2.97 17.30
C GLU A 108 -14.28 -1.61 17.94
N PHE A 109 -13.07 -1.11 17.70
CA PHE A 109 -12.60 0.19 18.22
C PHE A 109 -12.23 1.18 17.12
N ASN A 110 -12.07 0.72 15.89
CA ASN A 110 -11.76 1.56 14.74
C ASN A 110 -13.06 1.94 14.02
N PRO A 111 -13.40 3.25 13.92
CA PRO A 111 -14.68 3.69 13.37
C PRO A 111 -14.83 3.49 11.85
N TYR A 112 -13.73 3.27 11.12
CA TYR A 112 -13.73 3.20 9.65
C TYR A 112 -13.23 1.86 9.09
N LYS A 113 -12.73 0.96 9.95
CA LYS A 113 -12.20 -0.34 9.55
C LYS A 113 -12.66 -1.41 10.54
N TYR A 114 -13.21 -2.51 10.02
CA TYR A 114 -13.49 -3.68 10.86
C TYR A 114 -12.19 -4.30 11.38
N ASN A 115 -12.19 -4.59 12.68
CA ASN A 115 -11.12 -5.28 13.37
C ASN A 115 -11.34 -6.79 13.25
N SER A 116 -12.59 -7.24 13.31
CA SER A 116 -12.99 -8.62 13.03
C SER A 116 -12.96 -8.89 11.52
N PHE A 117 -12.32 -9.98 11.10
CA PHE A 117 -12.12 -10.28 9.68
C PHE A 117 -12.64 -11.68 9.31
N PRO A 118 -13.63 -11.78 8.41
CA PRO A 118 -14.13 -13.07 7.95
C PRO A 118 -13.14 -13.86 7.10
N VAL A 119 -13.20 -15.19 7.23
CA VAL A 119 -12.52 -16.15 6.34
C VAL A 119 -12.92 -15.93 4.88
N LYS A 120 -14.21 -15.68 4.60
CA LYS A 120 -14.68 -15.41 3.22
C LYS A 120 -13.96 -14.20 2.64
N ALA A 121 -13.88 -13.09 3.38
CA ALA A 121 -13.19 -11.89 2.94
C ALA A 121 -11.70 -12.15 2.66
N ALA A 122 -11.01 -12.89 3.53
CA ALA A 122 -9.62 -13.30 3.29
C ALA A 122 -9.46 -14.14 2.02
N ARG A 123 -10.37 -15.09 1.78
CA ARG A 123 -10.40 -15.90 0.56
C ARG A 123 -10.63 -15.04 -0.69
N GLN A 124 -11.58 -14.11 -0.64
CA GLN A 124 -11.88 -13.21 -1.75
C GLN A 124 -10.72 -12.27 -2.06
N SER A 125 -10.02 -11.77 -1.03
CA SER A 125 -8.78 -11.02 -1.17
C SER A 125 -7.68 -11.85 -1.85
N TRP A 126 -7.48 -13.11 -1.44
CA TRP A 126 -6.52 -14.01 -2.08
C TRP A 126 -6.86 -14.28 -3.55
N LEU A 127 -8.13 -14.56 -3.85
CA LEU A 127 -8.60 -14.77 -5.23
C LEU A 127 -8.41 -13.52 -6.09
N LEU A 128 -8.64 -12.32 -5.54
CA LEU A 128 -8.40 -11.06 -6.24
C LEU A 128 -6.91 -10.90 -6.58
N SER A 129 -6.01 -11.09 -5.60
CA SER A 129 -4.56 -11.02 -5.84
C SER A 129 -4.12 -12.06 -6.88
N GLN A 130 -4.62 -13.29 -6.83
CA GLN A 130 -4.27 -14.33 -7.80
C GLN A 130 -4.71 -13.96 -9.22
N ALA A 131 -5.96 -13.54 -9.40
CA ALA A 131 -6.44 -13.12 -10.71
C ALA A 131 -5.69 -11.90 -11.24
N LEU A 132 -5.33 -10.97 -10.36
CA LEU A 132 -4.52 -9.81 -10.71
C LEU A 132 -3.13 -10.22 -11.22
N GLN A 133 -2.43 -11.10 -10.50
CA GLN A 133 -1.13 -11.61 -10.93
C GLN A 133 -1.23 -12.34 -12.28
N GLN A 134 -2.27 -13.16 -12.48
CA GLN A 134 -2.51 -13.86 -13.75
C GLN A 134 -2.74 -12.86 -14.90
N GLN A 135 -3.55 -11.83 -14.69
CA GLN A 135 -3.82 -10.81 -15.71
C GLN A 135 -2.56 -10.01 -16.06
N ILE A 136 -1.72 -9.66 -15.07
CA ILE A 136 -0.44 -8.97 -15.33
C ILE A 136 0.44 -9.82 -16.26
N VAL A 137 0.54 -11.13 -16.01
CA VAL A 137 1.32 -12.03 -16.87
C VAL A 137 0.75 -12.12 -18.28
N GLN A 138 -0.58 -12.21 -18.41
CA GLN A 138 -1.25 -12.28 -19.71
C GLN A 138 -1.04 -10.99 -20.53
N GLU A 139 -1.22 -9.83 -19.89
CA GLU A 139 -1.02 -8.54 -20.56
C GLU A 139 0.46 -8.27 -20.88
N ALA A 140 1.39 -8.77 -20.06
CA ALA A 140 2.82 -8.74 -20.36
C ALA A 140 3.14 -9.57 -21.62
N GLN A 141 2.60 -10.79 -21.71
CA GLN A 141 2.79 -11.68 -22.88
C GLN A 141 2.20 -11.08 -24.16
N ARG A 142 1.09 -10.33 -24.03
CA ARG A 142 0.45 -9.60 -25.14
C ARG A 142 1.12 -8.27 -25.46
N GLN A 143 2.17 -7.88 -24.73
CA GLN A 143 2.87 -6.59 -24.87
C GLN A 143 1.98 -5.35 -24.63
N ARG A 144 0.90 -5.49 -23.85
CA ARG A 144 -0.09 -4.43 -23.60
C ARG A 144 0.16 -3.64 -22.32
N LEU A 145 1.10 -4.10 -21.49
CA LEU A 145 1.54 -3.32 -20.31
C LEU A 145 2.24 -2.00 -20.69
N SER A 146 2.65 -1.83 -21.95
CA SER A 146 3.12 -0.53 -22.48
C SER A 146 2.01 0.50 -22.61
N GLU A 147 0.75 0.07 -22.70
CA GLU A 147 -0.43 0.95 -22.71
C GLU A 147 -0.93 1.26 -21.28
N LEU A 148 -0.39 0.60 -20.25
CA LEU A 148 -0.75 0.86 -18.87
C LEU A 148 -0.20 2.23 -18.44
N ALA A 149 -1.03 2.99 -17.72
CA ALA A 149 -0.60 4.24 -17.11
C ALA A 149 0.60 4.02 -16.16
N PRO A 150 1.45 5.04 -15.96
CA PRO A 150 2.54 4.97 -14.99
C PRO A 150 2.01 4.60 -13.60
N VAL A 151 2.71 3.67 -12.94
CA VAL A 151 2.35 3.18 -11.61
C VAL A 151 3.33 3.76 -10.59
N LEU A 152 2.83 4.54 -9.63
CA LEU A 152 3.57 5.00 -8.47
C LEU A 152 3.16 4.18 -7.25
N THR A 153 4.07 3.38 -6.70
CA THR A 153 3.78 2.55 -5.52
C THR A 153 4.60 2.97 -4.32
N PHE A 154 3.94 3.09 -3.16
CA PHE A 154 4.56 3.30 -1.87
C PHE A 154 4.41 2.05 -1.02
N GLN A 155 5.52 1.50 -0.54
CA GLN A 155 5.53 0.22 0.17
C GLN A 155 6.53 0.24 1.32
N SER A 156 6.13 -0.24 2.50
CA SER A 156 7.10 -0.51 3.57
C SER A 156 7.82 -1.85 3.33
N VAL A 157 9.12 -1.90 3.61
CA VAL A 157 9.89 -3.16 3.60
C VAL A 157 9.38 -4.15 4.65
N MET A 158 8.84 -3.65 5.77
CA MET A 158 8.34 -4.44 6.91
C MET A 158 6.82 -4.66 6.91
N ASP A 159 6.19 -4.57 5.75
CA ASP A 159 4.74 -4.79 5.65
C ASP A 159 4.38 -6.24 6.00
N SER A 160 3.67 -6.42 7.11
CA SER A 160 3.21 -7.73 7.59
C SER A 160 1.86 -8.16 7.03
N THR A 161 1.17 -7.27 6.30
CA THR A 161 -0.19 -7.48 5.81
C THR A 161 -0.21 -7.93 4.35
N VAL A 162 0.63 -7.32 3.51
CA VAL A 162 0.80 -7.70 2.11
C VAL A 162 2.24 -8.10 1.82
N SER A 163 2.46 -8.88 0.76
CA SER A 163 3.80 -9.29 0.38
C SER A 163 4.50 -8.18 -0.40
N THR A 164 5.43 -7.48 0.24
CA THR A 164 6.31 -6.50 -0.42
C THR A 164 7.08 -7.12 -1.60
N ARG A 165 7.51 -8.39 -1.47
CA ARG A 165 8.14 -9.13 -2.58
C ARG A 165 7.20 -9.32 -3.77
N ALA A 166 5.91 -9.57 -3.55
CA ALA A 166 4.96 -9.73 -4.64
C ALA A 166 4.78 -8.45 -5.47
N VAL A 167 4.91 -7.26 -4.84
CA VAL A 167 4.92 -5.98 -5.57
C VAL A 167 6.08 -5.96 -6.57
N VAL A 168 7.28 -6.37 -6.15
CA VAL A 168 8.45 -6.44 -7.03
C VAL A 168 8.30 -7.53 -8.10
N ASP A 169 8.08 -8.78 -7.67
CA ASP A 169 8.19 -9.96 -8.53
C ASP A 169 6.96 -10.20 -9.42
N SER A 170 5.80 -9.69 -9.01
CA SER A 170 4.52 -9.95 -9.70
C SER A 170 3.94 -8.73 -10.41
N LEU A 171 4.44 -7.53 -10.12
CA LEU A 171 4.06 -6.30 -10.82
C LEU A 171 5.28 -5.66 -11.50
N TYR A 172 6.22 -5.10 -10.74
CA TYR A 172 7.30 -4.26 -11.30
C TYR A 172 8.26 -5.01 -12.22
N ARG A 173 8.43 -6.33 -12.04
CA ARG A 173 9.19 -7.17 -12.98
C ARG A 173 8.65 -7.14 -14.40
N TYR A 174 7.35 -6.89 -14.58
CA TYR A 174 6.69 -6.90 -15.89
C TYR A 174 6.44 -5.51 -16.47
N LEU A 175 6.56 -4.46 -15.66
CA LEU A 175 6.32 -3.10 -16.13
C LEU A 175 7.43 -2.65 -17.08
N PRO A 176 7.07 -2.01 -18.20
CA PRO A 176 8.04 -1.39 -19.08
C PRO A 176 8.55 -0.08 -18.49
N ASP A 177 9.52 0.54 -19.17
CA ASP A 177 9.97 1.90 -18.87
C ASP A 177 8.94 2.94 -19.34
N ASN A 178 7.80 2.98 -18.66
CA ASN A 178 6.70 3.94 -18.87
C ASN A 178 6.69 5.07 -17.81
N GLY A 179 7.77 5.21 -17.02
CA GLY A 179 7.82 6.16 -15.90
C GLY A 179 7.24 5.64 -14.58
N SER A 180 6.92 4.34 -14.49
CA SER A 180 6.54 3.71 -13.21
C SER A 180 7.68 3.78 -12.19
N GLU A 181 7.31 3.94 -10.92
CA GLU A 181 8.24 4.09 -9.80
C GLU A 181 7.79 3.31 -8.57
N LEU A 182 8.73 2.60 -7.95
CA LEU A 182 8.55 1.94 -6.66
C LEU A 182 9.31 2.70 -5.56
N VAL A 183 8.56 3.29 -4.63
CA VAL A 183 9.07 3.91 -3.42
C VAL A 183 9.01 2.91 -2.26
N ILE A 184 10.15 2.65 -1.63
CA ILE A 184 10.28 1.77 -0.47
C ILE A 184 10.66 2.57 0.76
N PHE A 185 9.87 2.42 1.83
CA PHE A 185 10.27 2.85 3.17
C PHE A 185 11.04 1.73 3.85
N ASP A 186 12.31 1.99 4.18
CA ASP A 186 13.20 1.06 4.87
C ASP A 186 12.79 0.88 6.35
N ILE A 187 13.65 0.22 7.14
CA ILE A 187 13.64 0.30 8.60
C ILE A 187 14.45 1.52 9.07
N ASN A 188 14.19 1.95 10.31
CA ASN A 188 15.06 2.89 10.99
C ASN A 188 16.38 2.19 11.35
N GLN A 189 17.40 2.40 10.55
CA GLN A 189 18.74 1.83 10.73
C GLN A 189 19.38 2.32 12.04
N ALA A 190 19.04 3.54 12.47
CA ALA A 190 19.50 4.17 13.71
C ALA A 190 18.71 3.75 14.96
N ALA A 191 17.63 2.99 14.83
CA ALA A 191 16.94 2.45 15.99
C ALA A 191 17.89 1.50 16.74
N ASN A 192 18.19 1.82 18.01
CA ASN A 192 19.09 1.05 18.86
C ASN A 192 18.43 -0.24 19.39
N LEU A 193 17.99 -1.09 18.46
CA LEU A 193 17.26 -2.35 18.71
C LEU A 193 17.94 -3.53 18.03
N ARG A 194 19.25 -3.43 17.73
CA ARG A 194 20.04 -4.48 17.06
C ARG A 194 19.93 -5.86 17.72
N ALA A 195 19.87 -5.92 19.04
CA ALA A 195 19.70 -7.18 19.77
C ALA A 195 18.29 -7.79 19.64
N LEU A 196 17.29 -6.98 19.28
CA LEU A 196 15.89 -7.39 19.14
C LEU A 196 15.51 -7.70 17.69
N PHE A 197 16.31 -7.27 16.71
CA PHE A 197 16.06 -7.48 15.28
C PHE A 197 16.78 -8.70 14.73
N ARG A 198 16.14 -9.37 13.78
CA ARG A 198 16.80 -10.42 13.00
C ARG A 198 17.84 -9.76 12.08
N PRO A 199 19.07 -10.30 11.97
CA PRO A 199 20.11 -9.72 11.12
C PRO A 199 19.68 -9.46 9.67
N SER A 200 18.78 -10.30 9.13
CA SER A 200 18.23 -10.16 7.78
C SER A 200 17.38 -8.91 7.55
N LEU A 201 16.91 -8.23 8.62
CA LEU A 201 16.10 -7.01 8.48
C LEU A 201 16.96 -5.83 7.99
N TYR A 202 18.22 -5.76 8.42
CA TYR A 202 19.15 -4.70 8.06
C TYR A 202 19.56 -4.71 6.58
N SER A 203 19.41 -5.86 5.89
CA SER A 203 19.66 -6.01 4.46
C SER A 203 18.39 -6.28 3.65
N ALA A 204 17.21 -6.09 4.25
CA ALA A 204 15.93 -6.44 3.62
C ALA A 204 15.71 -5.71 2.30
N VAL A 205 16.04 -4.41 2.21
CA VAL A 205 15.94 -3.64 0.95
C VAL A 205 16.89 -4.20 -0.11
N ASN A 206 18.14 -4.49 0.24
CA ASN A 206 19.15 -5.03 -0.68
C ASN A 206 18.78 -6.42 -1.25
N THR A 207 17.96 -7.18 -0.51
CA THR A 207 17.48 -8.50 -0.94
C THR A 207 16.11 -8.45 -1.62
N LEU A 208 15.40 -7.33 -1.51
CA LEU A 208 14.08 -7.14 -2.09
C LEU A 208 14.14 -6.69 -3.54
N LEU A 209 15.01 -5.73 -3.86
CA LEU A 209 15.12 -5.17 -5.20
C LEU A 209 16.11 -5.97 -6.07
N PRO A 210 15.77 -6.29 -7.34
CA PRO A 210 16.76 -6.80 -8.27
C PRO A 210 17.86 -5.74 -8.52
N PRO A 211 19.09 -6.17 -8.86
CA PRO A 211 20.18 -5.25 -9.16
C PRO A 211 19.83 -4.35 -10.36
N ALA A 212 20.27 -3.10 -10.31
CA ALA A 212 20.15 -2.17 -11.43
C ALA A 212 20.96 -2.64 -12.66
N PRO A 213 20.58 -2.25 -13.90
CA PRO A 213 19.46 -1.37 -14.26
C PRO A 213 18.10 -2.08 -14.21
N ARG A 214 17.07 -1.34 -13.81
CA ARG A 214 15.67 -1.79 -13.74
C ARG A 214 14.83 -1.02 -14.77
N PRO A 215 13.76 -1.59 -15.34
CA PRO A 215 12.90 -0.87 -16.27
C PRO A 215 11.97 0.14 -15.59
N TYR A 216 12.11 0.37 -14.28
CA TYR A 216 11.31 1.28 -13.49
C TYR A 216 12.21 2.05 -12.52
N GLY A 217 11.74 3.23 -12.09
CA GLY A 217 12.40 4.01 -11.06
C GLY A 217 12.25 3.38 -9.69
N THR A 218 13.26 3.51 -8.84
CA THR A 218 13.18 3.09 -7.43
C THR A 218 13.68 4.20 -6.53
N THR A 219 12.94 4.49 -5.48
CA THR A 219 13.39 5.39 -4.41
C THR A 219 13.31 4.68 -3.08
N VAL A 220 14.42 4.65 -2.36
CA VAL A 220 14.49 4.09 -1.00
C VAL A 220 14.60 5.24 -0.01
N ILE A 221 13.63 5.33 0.90
CA ILE A 221 13.62 6.25 2.02
C ILE A 221 14.26 5.55 3.21
N THR A 222 15.45 6.01 3.61
CA THR A 222 16.27 5.38 4.65
C THR A 222 17.07 6.44 5.42
N ASN A 223 17.73 6.04 6.50
CA ASN A 223 18.64 6.93 7.25
C ASN A 223 19.84 7.35 6.39
N ALA A 224 20.34 8.57 6.59
CA ALA A 224 21.53 9.07 5.92
C ALA A 224 22.77 8.24 6.26
N ALA A 225 22.86 7.81 7.52
CA ALA A 225 23.84 6.86 8.04
C ALA A 225 23.19 5.96 9.11
N PRO A 226 23.77 4.78 9.43
CA PRO A 226 23.16 3.82 10.36
C PRO A 226 23.03 4.28 11.82
N ASP A 227 23.59 5.43 12.18
CA ASP A 227 23.66 5.97 13.53
C ASP A 227 22.96 7.34 13.67
N THR A 228 22.36 7.86 12.59
CA THR A 228 21.63 9.13 12.59
C THR A 228 20.16 8.94 12.23
N TYR A 229 19.30 9.74 12.85
CA TYR A 229 17.87 9.80 12.51
C TYR A 229 17.58 10.67 11.29
N GLU A 230 18.56 11.41 10.78
CA GLU A 230 18.43 12.13 9.50
C GLU A 230 18.15 11.14 8.36
N THR A 231 17.27 11.51 7.43
CA THR A 231 16.86 10.62 6.34
C THR A 231 17.15 11.18 4.96
N VAL A 232 17.32 10.27 4.02
CA VAL A 232 17.60 10.54 2.61
C VAL A 232 16.67 9.72 1.72
N ALA A 233 16.36 10.26 0.54
CA ALA A 233 15.84 9.51 -0.59
C ALA A 233 16.99 9.07 -1.49
N ARG A 234 17.17 7.76 -1.63
CA ARG A 234 18.11 7.14 -2.57
C ARG A 234 17.36 6.73 -3.82
N THR A 235 17.55 7.46 -4.91
CA THR A 235 16.80 7.28 -6.16
C THR A 235 17.68 6.69 -7.25
N THR A 236 17.22 5.60 -7.87
CA THR A 236 17.80 5.04 -9.09
C THR A 236 16.74 5.14 -10.20
N LEU A 237 17.08 5.82 -11.29
CA LEU A 237 16.17 5.96 -12.43
C LEU A 237 16.08 4.68 -13.25
N ALA A 238 14.98 4.54 -14.00
CA ALA A 238 14.80 3.46 -14.95
C ALA A 238 15.97 3.44 -15.96
N GLY A 239 16.50 2.25 -16.24
CA GLY A 239 17.62 2.04 -17.17
C GLY A 239 19.00 2.45 -16.66
N THR A 240 19.11 3.14 -15.51
CA THR A 240 20.40 3.61 -14.98
C THR A 240 20.95 2.70 -13.89
N ARG A 241 22.24 2.86 -13.58
CA ARG A 241 22.91 2.24 -12.43
C ARG A 241 23.30 3.26 -11.34
N SER A 242 23.30 4.55 -11.70
CA SER A 242 23.64 5.63 -10.78
C SER A 242 22.51 5.87 -9.79
N GLU A 243 22.90 6.01 -8.53
CA GLU A 243 22.02 6.41 -7.44
C GLU A 243 22.25 7.90 -7.14
N THR A 244 21.16 8.66 -7.05
CA THR A 244 21.14 10.04 -6.55
C THR A 244 20.63 10.03 -5.11
N VAL A 245 21.30 10.76 -4.22
CA VAL A 245 20.95 10.83 -2.80
C VAL A 245 20.48 12.24 -2.46
N THR A 246 19.25 12.38 -2.00
CA THR A 246 18.65 13.67 -1.65
C THR A 246 18.28 13.70 -0.16
N PRO A 247 18.79 14.65 0.65
CA PRO A 247 18.34 14.85 2.02
C PRO A 247 16.85 15.18 2.09
N LEU A 248 16.11 14.55 3.01
CA LEU A 248 14.67 14.79 3.16
C LEU A 248 14.33 15.90 4.14
N HIS A 249 15.26 16.24 5.04
CA HIS A 249 15.01 17.15 6.17
C HIS A 249 13.81 16.73 7.03
N ILE A 250 13.52 15.43 7.06
CA ILE A 250 12.52 14.77 7.90
C ILE A 250 13.28 13.73 8.71
N ALA A 251 13.32 13.86 10.03
CA ALA A 251 13.97 12.87 10.87
C ALA A 251 13.07 11.63 11.04
N TRP A 252 13.68 10.44 11.08
CA TRP A 252 13.00 9.23 11.49
C TRP A 252 12.71 9.31 13.01
N PRO A 253 11.45 9.17 13.46
CA PRO A 253 11.15 9.24 14.90
C PRO A 253 11.87 8.15 15.70
N GLN A 254 12.48 8.52 16.83
CA GLN A 254 13.35 7.62 17.61
C GLN A 254 12.61 6.40 18.18
N ASP A 255 11.32 6.55 18.46
CA ASP A 255 10.41 5.54 18.96
C ASP A 255 9.75 4.70 17.84
N MET A 256 10.17 4.91 16.58
CA MET A 256 9.66 4.21 15.40
C MET A 256 10.78 3.46 14.69
N TYR A 257 10.61 2.15 14.52
CA TYR A 257 11.61 1.33 13.83
C TYR A 257 11.25 0.94 12.40
N SER A 258 9.99 1.05 11.99
CA SER A 258 9.53 0.82 10.62
C SER A 258 8.14 1.41 10.44
N LEU A 259 7.75 1.70 9.20
CA LEU A 259 6.35 1.94 8.88
C LEU A 259 5.58 0.62 8.88
N SER A 260 4.32 0.67 9.30
CA SER A 260 3.41 -0.45 9.16
C SER A 260 2.52 -0.27 7.93
N HIS A 261 1.89 -1.35 7.44
CA HIS A 261 0.91 -1.30 6.34
C HIS A 261 -0.07 -0.13 6.43
N VAL A 262 -0.69 0.07 7.60
CA VAL A 262 -1.71 1.11 7.81
C VAL A 262 -1.11 2.50 7.96
N ALA A 263 0.20 2.62 8.21
CA ALA A 263 0.84 3.92 8.41
C ALA A 263 0.98 4.72 7.12
N VAL A 264 1.21 4.04 5.99
CA VAL A 264 1.57 4.65 4.70
C VAL A 264 0.65 5.82 4.30
N PRO A 265 -0.69 5.69 4.33
CA PRO A 265 -1.60 6.72 3.82
C PRO A 265 -1.94 7.84 4.81
N PHE A 266 -1.44 7.85 6.05
CA PHE A 266 -1.89 8.83 7.06
C PHE A 266 -0.76 9.75 7.51
N PRO A 267 -0.98 11.09 7.55
CA PRO A 267 -0.02 12.02 8.14
C PRO A 267 0.06 11.87 9.66
N LEU A 268 1.13 12.39 10.27
CA LEU A 268 1.26 12.47 11.73
C LEU A 268 0.12 13.26 12.39
N THR A 269 -0.49 14.20 11.65
CA THR A 269 -1.55 15.09 12.14
C THR A 269 -2.97 14.55 11.95
N ASP A 270 -3.14 13.35 11.39
CA ASP A 270 -4.45 12.74 11.22
C ASP A 270 -5.18 12.56 12.56
N SER A 271 -6.44 12.98 12.66
CA SER A 271 -7.20 12.95 13.92
C SER A 271 -7.39 11.55 14.51
N LEU A 272 -7.39 10.50 13.68
CA LEU A 272 -7.59 9.11 14.10
C LEU A 272 -6.27 8.34 14.19
N TYR A 273 -5.46 8.38 13.15
CA TYR A 273 -4.24 7.58 12.98
C TYR A 273 -2.95 8.36 13.27
N GLY A 274 -3.03 9.67 13.41
CA GLY A 274 -1.91 10.54 13.69
C GLY A 274 -1.40 10.39 15.11
N ARG A 275 -0.07 10.47 15.25
CA ARG A 275 0.60 10.59 16.56
C ARG A 275 0.43 11.96 17.19
N GLU A 276 0.22 12.97 16.37
CA GLU A 276 0.10 14.38 16.74
C GLU A 276 -1.19 14.95 16.15
N PRO A 277 -2.36 14.37 16.48
CA PRO A 277 -3.62 14.69 15.82
C PRO A 277 -3.96 16.18 15.93
N ALA A 278 -4.33 16.80 14.81
CA ALA A 278 -4.77 18.18 14.78
C ALA A 278 -6.00 18.41 15.67
N GLU A 279 -6.93 17.45 15.67
CA GLU A 279 -8.09 17.39 16.56
C GLU A 279 -8.11 16.06 17.31
N LYS A 280 -7.76 16.09 18.59
CA LYS A 280 -7.74 14.90 19.45
C LYS A 280 -9.16 14.38 19.69
N ASN A 281 -9.34 13.07 19.57
CA ASN A 281 -10.60 12.34 19.80
C ASN A 281 -11.79 12.83 18.96
N ARG A 282 -11.56 13.42 17.79
CA ARG A 282 -12.63 13.84 16.85
C ARG A 282 -13.66 12.74 16.59
N TYR A 283 -13.22 11.49 16.56
CA TYR A 283 -14.06 10.31 16.31
C TYR A 283 -14.30 9.47 17.57
N GLY A 284 -14.18 10.08 18.76
CA GLY A 284 -14.24 9.40 20.06
C GLY A 284 -12.92 8.77 20.51
N ILE A 285 -11.98 8.56 19.58
CA ILE A 285 -10.65 8.00 19.86
C ILE A 285 -9.61 8.54 18.86
N SER A 286 -8.38 8.75 19.31
CA SER A 286 -7.20 8.95 18.47
C SER A 286 -6.25 7.78 18.64
N ILE A 287 -6.41 6.76 17.79
CA ILE A 287 -5.65 5.50 17.83
C ILE A 287 -4.14 5.75 17.76
N GLY A 288 -3.70 6.69 16.93
CA GLY A 288 -2.27 7.01 16.78
C GLY A 288 -1.61 7.60 18.03
N THR A 289 -2.40 8.04 19.02
CA THR A 289 -1.89 8.56 20.31
C THR A 289 -1.83 7.52 21.42
N ILE A 290 -2.32 6.30 21.17
CA ILE A 290 -2.38 5.24 22.18
C ILE A 290 -0.96 4.79 22.53
N SER A 291 -0.55 5.06 23.76
CA SER A 291 0.71 4.59 24.35
C SER A 291 0.41 3.98 25.70
N LEU A 292 0.24 2.66 25.73
CA LEU A 292 -0.20 1.93 26.92
C LEU A 292 0.96 1.16 27.55
N ARG A 293 1.03 1.19 28.88
CA ARG A 293 1.92 0.37 29.70
C ARG A 293 1.08 -0.26 30.81
N GLY A 294 1.19 -1.56 31.01
CA GLY A 294 0.37 -2.29 31.98
C GLY A 294 0.73 -3.77 32.04
N GLU A 295 0.06 -4.50 32.92
CA GLU A 295 0.24 -5.95 33.09
C GLU A 295 -0.29 -6.73 31.88
N THR A 296 0.34 -7.86 31.60
CA THR A 296 -0.05 -8.77 30.52
C THR A 296 -1.47 -9.30 30.71
N SER A 297 -2.18 -9.56 29.60
CA SER A 297 -3.53 -10.15 29.58
C SER A 297 -4.66 -9.33 30.25
N THR A 298 -4.43 -8.04 30.53
CA THR A 298 -5.46 -7.15 31.09
C THR A 298 -6.42 -6.57 30.04
N LEU A 299 -5.93 -6.36 28.81
CA LEU A 299 -6.70 -5.80 27.71
C LEU A 299 -7.31 -6.91 26.85
N SER A 300 -8.58 -6.73 26.45
CA SER A 300 -9.23 -7.62 25.47
C SER A 300 -8.67 -7.46 24.05
N VAL A 301 -7.97 -6.36 23.77
CA VAL A 301 -7.25 -6.10 22.52
C VAL A 301 -5.75 -6.13 22.81
N GLY A 302 -5.00 -6.91 22.02
CA GLY A 302 -3.55 -7.04 22.18
C GLY A 302 -2.81 -5.71 22.02
N LEU A 303 -1.82 -5.47 22.89
CA LEU A 303 -0.97 -4.27 22.83
C LEU A 303 -0.20 -4.19 21.50
N ASP A 304 0.12 -5.32 20.88
CA ASP A 304 0.75 -5.40 19.55
C ASP A 304 -0.11 -4.76 18.45
N THR A 305 -1.44 -4.83 18.57
CA THR A 305 -2.37 -4.20 17.63
C THR A 305 -2.50 -2.70 17.90
N LEU A 306 -2.51 -2.29 19.17
CA LEU A 306 -2.69 -0.89 19.58
C LEU A 306 -1.42 -0.04 19.42
N MET A 307 -0.24 -0.63 19.65
CA MET A 307 1.07 0.03 19.54
C MET A 307 1.63 0.01 18.12
N ARG A 308 0.89 -0.57 17.16
CA ARG A 308 1.30 -0.60 15.76
C ARG A 308 1.32 0.83 15.20
N VAL A 309 2.41 1.19 14.51
CA VAL A 309 2.54 2.51 13.85
C VAL A 309 1.40 2.72 12.87
N THR A 310 0.71 3.86 12.99
CA THR A 310 -0.51 4.18 12.21
C THR A 310 -0.38 5.43 11.34
N SER A 311 0.72 6.18 11.44
CA SER A 311 0.98 7.37 10.64
C SER A 311 2.41 7.43 10.11
N ASN A 312 2.60 8.14 9.01
CA ASN A 312 3.83 8.22 8.23
C ASN A 312 4.49 9.61 8.39
N PRO A 313 5.69 9.71 8.98
CA PRO A 313 6.43 10.99 9.07
C PRO A 313 6.86 11.52 7.69
N PHE A 314 7.01 10.65 6.69
CA PHE A 314 7.37 11.00 5.32
C PHE A 314 6.15 11.37 4.45
N PHE A 315 4.97 11.49 5.05
CA PHE A 315 3.74 11.84 4.32
C PHE A 315 3.85 13.15 3.51
N PRO A 316 4.45 14.24 4.01
CA PRO A 316 4.63 15.46 3.20
C PRO A 316 5.45 15.22 1.93
N TRP A 317 6.54 14.45 2.03
CA TRP A 317 7.37 14.08 0.88
C TRP A 317 6.61 13.16 -0.08
N MET A 318 5.87 12.17 0.43
CA MET A 318 5.01 11.28 -0.35
C MET A 318 3.97 12.08 -1.15
N MET A 319 3.32 13.06 -0.53
CA MET A 319 2.34 13.92 -1.19
C MET A 319 2.97 14.81 -2.26
N ALA A 320 4.17 15.35 -2.02
CA ALA A 320 4.90 16.09 -3.06
C ALA A 320 5.20 15.22 -4.29
N ARG A 321 5.55 13.94 -4.08
CA ARG A 321 5.76 12.97 -5.16
C ARG A 321 4.47 12.65 -5.91
N ILE A 322 3.37 12.41 -5.19
CA ILE A 322 2.03 12.18 -5.78
C ILE A 322 1.58 13.39 -6.61
N ASN A 323 1.72 14.61 -6.09
CA ASN A 323 1.32 15.84 -6.77
C ASN A 323 2.11 16.06 -8.05
N HIS A 324 3.42 15.73 -8.06
CA HIS A 324 4.24 15.77 -9.28
C HIS A 324 3.73 14.80 -10.34
N HIS A 325 3.42 13.56 -9.95
CA HIS A 325 2.83 12.58 -10.87
C HIS A 325 1.52 13.08 -11.48
N ILE A 326 0.63 13.64 -10.64
CA ILE A 326 -0.63 14.23 -11.09
C ILE A 326 -0.36 15.36 -12.09
N ALA A 327 0.56 16.28 -11.79
CA ALA A 327 0.90 17.42 -12.66
C ALA A 327 1.50 17.00 -14.01
N CYS A 328 2.23 15.89 -14.07
CA CYS A 328 2.80 15.37 -15.31
C CYS A 328 1.78 14.70 -16.24
N SER A 329 0.55 14.43 -15.78
CA SER A 329 -0.44 13.65 -16.52
C SER A 329 -0.96 14.31 -17.79
N GLU A 330 -0.82 15.63 -17.90
CA GLU A 330 -1.22 16.41 -19.08
C GLU A 330 -0.08 16.60 -20.09
N GLN A 331 1.13 16.13 -19.78
CA GLN A 331 2.29 16.29 -20.65
C GLN A 331 2.30 15.25 -21.77
N ALA A 332 2.75 15.67 -22.97
CA ALA A 332 2.86 14.77 -24.12
C ALA A 332 3.88 13.64 -23.88
N ASP A 333 4.96 13.92 -23.15
CA ASP A 333 5.94 12.93 -22.68
C ASP A 333 5.89 12.85 -21.15
N ILE A 334 4.97 12.03 -20.65
CA ILE A 334 4.78 11.80 -19.22
C ILE A 334 6.05 11.23 -18.60
N ALA A 335 6.73 10.29 -19.26
CA ALA A 335 7.91 9.63 -18.72
C ALA A 335 9.08 10.63 -18.54
N ALA A 336 9.30 11.52 -19.49
CA ALA A 336 10.29 12.59 -19.35
C ALA A 336 9.94 13.57 -18.23
N CYS A 337 8.66 13.98 -18.11
CA CYS A 337 8.21 14.84 -17.01
C CYS A 337 8.41 14.19 -15.64
N LEU A 338 8.11 12.90 -15.49
CA LEU A 338 8.29 12.18 -14.22
C LEU A 338 9.77 12.11 -13.81
N ARG A 339 10.68 11.96 -14.79
CA ARG A 339 12.13 11.89 -14.52
C ARG A 339 12.74 13.24 -14.13
N SER A 340 12.18 14.37 -14.55
CA SER A 340 12.75 15.70 -14.28
C SER A 340 12.78 16.08 -12.80
N GLN A 341 11.82 15.60 -11.99
CA GLN A 341 11.79 15.86 -10.55
C GLN A 341 12.95 15.17 -9.81
N ALA A 342 13.42 14.01 -10.28
CA ALA A 342 14.56 13.33 -9.69
C ALA A 342 15.88 14.11 -9.89
N ALA A 343 15.94 14.96 -10.93
CA ALA A 343 17.09 15.83 -11.21
C ALA A 343 16.98 17.22 -10.54
N ALA A 344 15.77 17.73 -10.30
CA ALA A 344 15.55 19.06 -9.71
C ALA A 344 15.68 19.14 -8.17
N SER A 345 16.21 18.08 -7.54
CA SER A 345 16.40 17.99 -6.09
C SER A 345 17.85 18.23 -5.64
N GLU A 346 18.71 18.72 -6.55
CA GLU A 346 20.06 19.24 -6.26
C GLU A 346 20.01 20.69 -5.76
#